data_AF-A0A816MYT6-F1
#
_entry.id   AF-A0A816MYT6-F1
#
_cell.length_a   1.000
_cell.length_b   1.000
_cell.length_c   1.000
_cell.angle_alpha   90.00
_cell.angle_beta   90.00
_cell.angle_gamma   90.00
#
_symmetry.space_group_name_H-M   'P 1'
#
loop_
_entity.id
_entity.type
_entity.pdbx_description
1 polymer ?
#
loop_
_entity_poly.entity_id
_entity_poly.type
_entity_poly.pdbx_seq_one_letter_code
_entity_poly.pdbx_strand_id
1 'polypeptide(L)'
;NGLTPFSDDFARFVSDVYLNLFAALIVICGTSLFPYILRNVVLIVRRLSPWRHKVIFDYVLLNNHRLSTLLFPTLQTRIYLFITLLLYILGISISVILDFNSDNFAMYSPATRVLIIVFQTVNTRFAGFASIDVSLLSTATLLVYLLLMATKPQMLCALDETPFELSWLALETQEKVDTETKSMEKKRVTSDVSAWNSQSESIESGAKRHSLPVEQMEQFFHRQITTTTDQARVQFASITTKFNARDKTRRLKYLRKRLFLFYFTRTLIKNAATSIILTSTWLFLFIFLICAIEYRQMAPADPNITLLKIIFETISAFGTVGLSLGHPNRASRFATVLSPASKVILIATMLMGRHLGLFASMQDQETIEYSAFVLLNRERLKLVSEYEKTTLGLRTVHKKKNLKN
;
A
#
# COMPACT_ATOMS: atom_id res chain seq x y z
N ASN A 1 -10.84 -14.94 -17.51
CA ASN A 1 -10.73 -16.39 -17.32
C ASN A 1 -9.90 -17.09 -18.39
N GLY A 2 -9.74 -16.55 -19.61
CA GLY A 2 -8.82 -17.17 -20.59
C GLY A 2 -9.27 -18.47 -21.20
N LEU A 3 -10.56 -18.76 -21.05
CA LEU A 3 -11.16 -19.95 -21.60
C LEU A 3 -11.90 -19.54 -22.86
N THR A 4 -11.40 -20.00 -23.99
CA THR A 4 -12.05 -19.94 -25.28
C THR A 4 -12.73 -21.27 -25.57
N PRO A 5 -13.89 -21.25 -26.24
CA PRO A 5 -14.55 -22.48 -26.66
C PRO A 5 -13.82 -23.19 -27.81
N PHE A 6 -12.90 -22.49 -28.48
CA PHE A 6 -12.14 -22.99 -29.62
C PHE A 6 -10.78 -23.53 -29.19
N SER A 7 -10.27 -24.54 -29.93
CA SER A 7 -8.92 -25.08 -29.76
C SER A 7 -7.83 -24.05 -30.03
N ASP A 8 -8.09 -23.12 -30.96
CA ASP A 8 -7.10 -22.19 -31.51
C ASP A 8 -7.08 -20.84 -30.76
N ASP A 9 -7.68 -20.80 -29.57
CA ASP A 9 -7.82 -19.61 -28.74
C ASP A 9 -8.35 -18.39 -29.52
N PHE A 10 -7.62 -17.27 -29.54
CA PHE A 10 -7.96 -16.07 -30.32
C PHE A 10 -7.22 -16.01 -31.68
N ALA A 11 -6.51 -17.06 -32.07
CA ALA A 11 -5.67 -17.04 -33.28
C ALA A 11 -6.44 -16.84 -34.58
N ARG A 12 -7.73 -17.18 -34.61
CA ARG A 12 -8.60 -16.96 -35.77
C ARG A 12 -8.97 -15.48 -35.98
N PHE A 13 -8.87 -14.67 -34.93
CA PHE A 13 -9.33 -13.28 -34.94
C PHE A 13 -8.18 -12.27 -34.93
N VAL A 14 -6.97 -12.68 -35.32
CA VAL A 14 -5.76 -11.83 -35.36
C VAL A 14 -5.98 -10.53 -36.13
N SER A 15 -6.67 -10.59 -37.27
CA SER A 15 -6.92 -9.45 -38.15
C SER A 15 -8.15 -8.61 -37.75
N ASP A 16 -9.01 -9.12 -36.86
CA ASP A 16 -10.22 -8.40 -36.45
C ASP A 16 -9.90 -7.36 -35.37
N VAL A 17 -9.80 -6.11 -35.83
CA VAL A 17 -9.47 -4.96 -34.99
C VAL A 17 -10.53 -4.74 -33.90
N TYR A 18 -11.81 -4.91 -34.23
CA TYR A 18 -12.90 -4.62 -33.30
C TYR A 18 -12.94 -5.63 -32.17
N LEU A 19 -12.83 -6.92 -32.49
CA LEU A 19 -12.88 -7.97 -31.48
C LEU A 19 -11.67 -7.90 -30.54
N ASN A 20 -10.46 -7.70 -31.07
CA ASN A 20 -9.24 -7.63 -30.26
C ASN A 20 -9.24 -6.41 -29.33
N LEU A 21 -9.67 -5.23 -29.81
CA LEU A 21 -9.78 -4.04 -28.96
C LEU A 21 -10.85 -4.19 -27.89
N PHE A 22 -12.00 -4.76 -28.23
CA PHE A 22 -13.09 -4.98 -27.27
C PHE A 22 -12.69 -5.99 -26.19
N ALA A 23 -12.08 -7.11 -26.58
CA ALA A 23 -11.57 -8.11 -25.65
C ALA A 23 -10.46 -7.54 -24.75
N ALA A 24 -9.52 -6.76 -25.32
CA ALA A 24 -8.50 -6.06 -24.52
C ALA A 24 -9.12 -5.09 -23.51
N LEU A 25 -10.14 -4.33 -23.91
CA LEU A 25 -10.84 -3.41 -23.02
C LEU A 25 -11.50 -4.14 -21.85
N ILE A 26 -12.21 -5.24 -22.12
CA ILE A 26 -12.83 -6.06 -21.07
C ILE A 26 -11.78 -6.61 -20.10
N VAL A 27 -10.64 -7.09 -20.63
CA VAL A 27 -9.54 -7.60 -19.80
C VAL A 27 -8.98 -6.50 -18.90
N ILE A 28 -8.67 -5.33 -19.46
CA ILE A 28 -8.13 -4.19 -18.70
C ILE A 28 -9.13 -3.75 -17.62
N CYS A 29 -10.41 -3.61 -17.95
CA CYS A 29 -11.45 -3.22 -17.00
C CYS A 29 -11.68 -4.29 -15.92
N GLY A 30 -11.67 -5.57 -16.31
CA GLY A 30 -12.06 -6.68 -15.45
C GLY A 30 -11.00 -7.11 -14.45
N THR A 31 -9.72 -7.19 -14.84
CA THR A 31 -8.67 -7.72 -13.96
C THR A 31 -7.80 -6.61 -13.39
N SER A 32 -7.24 -5.78 -14.27
CA SER A 32 -6.25 -4.78 -13.89
C SER A 32 -6.87 -3.52 -13.29
N LEU A 33 -7.96 -2.98 -13.84
CA LEU A 33 -8.58 -1.74 -13.36
C LEU A 33 -9.77 -1.97 -12.43
N PHE A 34 -10.06 -3.21 -12.05
CA PHE A 34 -11.21 -3.54 -11.20
C PHE A 34 -11.27 -2.73 -9.90
N PRO A 35 -10.19 -2.59 -9.10
CA PRO A 35 -10.23 -1.79 -7.86
C PRO A 35 -10.59 -0.32 -8.11
N TYR A 36 -10.11 0.24 -9.23
CA TYR A 36 -10.38 1.62 -9.61
C TYR A 36 -11.83 1.79 -10.09
N ILE A 37 -12.31 0.89 -10.96
CA ILE A 37 -13.68 0.93 -11.49
C ILE A 37 -14.69 0.72 -10.36
N LEU A 38 -14.49 -0.29 -9.51
CA LEU A 38 -15.34 -0.57 -8.36
C LEU A 38 -15.53 0.67 -7.49
N ARG A 39 -14.42 1.37 -7.18
CA ARG A 39 -14.47 2.58 -6.37
C ARG A 39 -15.22 3.73 -7.06
N ASN A 40 -15.00 3.95 -8.35
CA ASN A 40 -15.72 4.98 -9.09
C ASN A 40 -17.21 4.65 -9.20
N VAL A 41 -17.58 3.38 -9.39
CA VAL A 41 -18.97 2.92 -9.38
C VAL A 41 -19.61 3.23 -8.03
N VAL A 42 -18.95 2.90 -6.90
CA VAL A 42 -19.45 3.24 -5.56
C VAL A 42 -19.66 4.75 -5.38
N LEU A 43 -18.74 5.58 -5.89
CA LEU A 43 -18.87 7.04 -5.83
C LEU A 43 -20.00 7.57 -6.73
N ILE A 44 -20.20 6.99 -7.91
CA ILE A 44 -21.29 7.35 -8.84
C ILE A 44 -22.63 6.98 -8.21
N VAL A 45 -22.77 5.76 -7.69
CA VAL A 45 -23.99 5.31 -7.00
C VAL A 45 -24.26 6.20 -5.78
N ARG A 46 -23.24 6.56 -5.01
CA ARG A 46 -23.36 7.52 -3.90
C ARG A 46 -23.89 8.89 -4.37
N ARG A 47 -23.45 9.38 -5.54
CA ARG A 47 -23.88 10.67 -6.09
C ARG A 47 -25.32 10.63 -6.60
N LEU A 48 -25.75 9.50 -7.15
CA LEU A 48 -27.12 9.27 -7.62
C LEU A 48 -28.10 8.95 -6.49
N SER A 49 -27.60 8.48 -5.34
CA SER A 49 -28.41 8.02 -4.22
C SER A 49 -29.05 9.16 -3.40
N PRO A 50 -30.31 9.01 -2.94
CA PRO A 50 -30.95 9.91 -1.99
C PRO A 50 -30.17 10.05 -0.68
N TRP A 51 -30.35 11.18 0.01
CA TRP A 51 -29.60 11.53 1.24
C TRP A 51 -29.63 10.46 2.34
N ARG A 52 -30.73 9.71 2.49
CA ARG A 52 -30.84 8.64 3.50
C ARG A 52 -29.86 7.48 3.29
N HIS A 53 -29.55 7.12 2.04
CA HIS A 53 -28.67 5.99 1.74
C HIS A 53 -27.21 6.41 1.56
N LYS A 54 -26.89 7.71 1.52
CA LYS A 54 -25.50 8.21 1.45
C LYS A 54 -24.66 7.72 2.63
N VAL A 55 -25.26 7.62 3.82
CA VAL A 55 -24.61 7.11 5.03
C VAL A 55 -24.11 5.67 4.86
N ILE A 56 -24.84 4.84 4.11
CA ILE A 56 -24.44 3.45 3.84
C ILE A 56 -23.20 3.41 2.96
N PHE A 57 -23.16 4.22 1.88
CA PHE A 57 -21.99 4.29 1.01
C PHE A 57 -20.78 4.95 1.68
N ASP A 58 -21.02 5.92 2.57
CA ASP A 58 -19.99 6.47 3.43
C ASP A 58 -19.42 5.39 4.36
N TYR A 59 -20.27 4.60 5.00
CA TYR A 59 -19.86 3.47 5.83
C TYR A 59 -19.05 2.42 5.05
N VAL A 60 -19.44 2.09 3.82
CA VAL A 60 -18.70 1.15 2.95
C VAL A 60 -17.33 1.70 2.54
N LEU A 61 -17.24 3.00 2.26
CA LEU A 61 -15.98 3.65 1.91
C LEU A 61 -15.03 3.80 3.12
N LEU A 62 -15.57 3.92 4.33
CA LEU A 62 -14.82 3.97 5.59
C LEU A 62 -14.38 2.58 6.05
N ASN A 63 -15.23 1.56 5.92
CA ASN A 63 -14.92 0.15 6.27
C ASN A 63 -14.53 -0.66 5.03
N ASN A 64 -13.69 -0.08 4.20
CA ASN A 64 -13.24 -0.61 2.93
C ASN A 64 -12.69 -2.05 3.02
N HIS A 65 -11.82 -2.33 3.99
CA HIS A 65 -11.17 -3.63 4.16
C HIS A 65 -12.11 -4.73 4.70
N ARG A 66 -13.17 -4.38 5.44
CA ARG A 66 -14.13 -5.35 6.01
C ARG A 66 -15.13 -5.87 4.99
N LEU A 67 -15.43 -5.09 3.95
CA LEU A 67 -16.46 -5.40 2.96
C LEU A 67 -15.90 -5.91 1.63
N SER A 68 -14.72 -5.46 1.22
CA SER A 68 -14.07 -5.97 0.01
C SER A 68 -12.56 -5.75 0.07
N THR A 69 -11.79 -6.84 -0.02
CA THR A 69 -10.32 -6.81 -0.11
C THR A 69 -9.80 -6.03 -1.33
N LEU A 70 -10.66 -5.77 -2.32
CA LEU A 70 -10.34 -5.06 -3.55
C LEU A 70 -10.74 -3.58 -3.53
N LEU A 71 -11.37 -3.09 -2.45
CA LEU A 71 -11.74 -1.69 -2.32
C LEU A 71 -10.63 -0.91 -1.63
N PHE A 72 -9.73 -0.32 -2.41
CA PHE A 72 -8.65 0.48 -1.83
C PHE A 72 -9.11 1.91 -1.44
N PRO A 73 -8.42 2.52 -0.47
CA PRO A 73 -8.47 3.94 -0.15
C PRO A 73 -8.27 4.90 -1.34
N THR A 74 -8.63 6.17 -1.15
CA THR A 74 -8.58 7.22 -2.21
C THR A 74 -7.19 7.39 -2.83
N LEU A 75 -6.14 7.41 -2.01
CA LEU A 75 -4.79 7.65 -2.46
C LEU A 75 -4.20 6.39 -3.08
N GLN A 76 -4.39 5.25 -2.41
CA GLN A 76 -3.92 3.93 -2.86
C GLN A 76 -4.52 3.53 -4.22
N THR A 77 -5.81 3.78 -4.46
CA THR A 77 -6.42 3.55 -5.79
C THR A 77 -5.79 4.39 -6.91
N ARG A 78 -5.41 5.64 -6.64
CA ARG A 78 -4.74 6.50 -7.64
C ARG A 78 -3.33 6.03 -7.94
N ILE A 79 -2.59 5.62 -6.91
CA ILE A 79 -1.22 5.12 -7.04
C ILE A 79 -1.22 3.77 -7.75
N TYR A 80 -2.14 2.89 -7.39
CA TYR A 80 -2.36 1.62 -8.08
C TYR A 80 -2.65 1.82 -9.58
N LEU A 81 -3.54 2.76 -9.93
CA LEU A 81 -3.83 3.09 -11.33
C LEU A 81 -2.58 3.60 -12.06
N PHE A 82 -1.81 4.49 -11.44
CA PHE A 82 -0.57 5.01 -12.01
C PHE A 82 0.46 3.91 -12.28
N ILE A 83 0.72 3.04 -11.29
CA ILE A 83 1.67 1.92 -11.43
C ILE A 83 1.20 0.93 -12.50
N THR A 84 -0.11 0.61 -12.53
CA THR A 84 -0.67 -0.34 -13.50
C THR A 84 -0.57 0.19 -14.92
N LEU A 85 -0.90 1.47 -15.15
CA LEU A 85 -0.73 2.13 -16.45
C LEU A 85 0.75 2.18 -16.86
N LEU A 86 1.65 2.52 -15.92
CA LEU A 86 3.08 2.55 -16.18
C LEU A 86 3.61 1.18 -16.62
N LEU A 87 3.22 0.10 -15.95
CA LEU A 87 3.63 -1.26 -16.30
C LEU A 87 3.12 -1.67 -17.68
N TYR A 88 1.87 -1.31 -18.05
CA TYR A 88 1.35 -1.58 -19.39
C TYR A 88 2.08 -0.79 -20.47
N ILE A 89 2.31 0.51 -20.25
CA ILE A 89 3.00 1.37 -21.21
C ILE A 89 4.42 0.85 -21.43
N LEU A 90 5.15 0.53 -20.35
CA LEU A 90 6.50 -0.02 -20.44
C LEU A 90 6.51 -1.40 -21.13
N GLY A 91 5.60 -2.31 -20.75
CA GLY A 91 5.50 -3.63 -21.35
C GLY A 91 5.21 -3.58 -22.86
N ILE A 92 4.26 -2.75 -23.27
CA ILE A 92 3.91 -2.58 -24.68
C ILE A 92 5.08 -1.96 -25.43
N SER A 93 5.69 -0.90 -24.88
CA SER A 93 6.80 -0.21 -25.54
C SER A 93 7.98 -1.14 -25.79
N ILE A 94 8.39 -1.92 -24.77
CA ILE A 94 9.50 -2.87 -24.90
C ILE A 94 9.15 -3.97 -25.91
N SER A 95 7.94 -4.52 -25.85
CA SER A 95 7.51 -5.59 -26.77
C SER A 95 7.42 -5.11 -28.22
N VAL A 96 6.96 -3.87 -28.45
CA VAL A 96 6.94 -3.25 -29.78
C VAL A 96 8.36 -3.05 -30.30
N ILE A 97 9.28 -2.54 -29.47
CA ILE A 97 10.67 -2.33 -29.89
C ILE A 97 11.35 -3.64 -30.30
N LEU A 98 11.06 -4.74 -29.58
CA LEU A 98 11.71 -6.03 -29.80
C LEU A 98 11.13 -6.82 -30.98
N ASP A 99 9.81 -6.88 -31.13
CA ASP A 99 9.18 -7.83 -32.06
C ASP A 99 8.65 -7.20 -33.36
N PHE A 100 8.58 -5.87 -33.47
CA PHE A 100 7.98 -5.20 -34.63
C PHE A 100 8.64 -5.56 -35.97
N ASN A 101 9.96 -5.79 -35.95
CA ASN A 101 10.75 -6.14 -37.14
C ASN A 101 11.19 -7.60 -37.18
N SER A 102 10.52 -8.49 -36.44
CA SER A 102 10.84 -9.92 -36.50
C SER A 102 10.27 -10.57 -37.76
N ASP A 103 11.02 -11.53 -38.33
CA ASP A 103 10.65 -12.25 -39.55
C ASP A 103 9.35 -13.04 -39.38
N ASN A 104 9.04 -13.48 -38.16
CA ASN A 104 7.83 -14.22 -37.81
C ASN A 104 6.53 -13.43 -38.05
N PHE A 105 6.60 -12.09 -38.05
CA PHE A 105 5.44 -11.23 -38.31
C PHE A 105 5.48 -10.56 -39.68
N ALA A 106 6.40 -10.96 -40.58
CA ALA A 106 6.54 -10.39 -41.92
C ALA A 106 5.23 -10.43 -42.73
N MET A 107 4.40 -11.46 -42.52
CA MET A 107 3.11 -11.66 -43.18
C MET A 107 2.05 -10.60 -42.84
N TYR A 108 2.18 -9.93 -41.69
CA TYR A 108 1.16 -9.02 -41.18
C TYR A 108 1.48 -7.56 -41.51
N SER A 109 0.44 -6.76 -41.77
CA SER A 109 0.56 -5.31 -41.92
C SER A 109 1.11 -4.65 -40.65
N PRO A 110 1.79 -3.49 -40.74
CA PRO A 110 2.33 -2.80 -39.57
C PRO A 110 1.29 -2.50 -38.49
N ALA A 111 0.06 -2.14 -38.88
CA ALA A 111 -1.03 -1.86 -37.95
C ALA A 111 -1.49 -3.12 -37.20
N THR A 112 -1.61 -4.26 -37.90
CA THR A 112 -1.95 -5.55 -37.28
C THR A 112 -0.84 -6.05 -36.37
N ARG A 113 0.43 -5.77 -36.66
CA ARG A 113 1.56 -6.12 -35.76
C ARG A 113 1.45 -5.41 -34.42
N VAL A 114 1.20 -4.10 -34.45
CA VAL A 114 1.00 -3.31 -33.22
C VAL A 114 -0.21 -3.83 -32.45
N LEU A 115 -1.32 -4.13 -33.12
CA LEU A 115 -2.51 -4.69 -32.49
C LEU A 115 -2.20 -6.02 -31.78
N ILE A 116 -1.49 -6.94 -32.44
CA ILE A 116 -1.10 -8.24 -31.86
C ILE A 116 -0.25 -8.03 -30.60
N ILE A 117 0.77 -7.18 -30.68
CA ILE A 117 1.68 -6.92 -29.56
C ILE A 117 0.94 -6.27 -28.39
N VAL A 118 0.08 -5.29 -28.65
CA VAL A 118 -0.75 -4.64 -27.63
C VAL A 118 -1.70 -5.66 -26.99
N PHE A 119 -2.43 -6.42 -27.79
CA PHE A 119 -3.38 -7.42 -27.30
C PHE A 119 -2.69 -8.49 -26.46
N GLN A 120 -1.57 -9.02 -26.94
CA GLN A 120 -0.82 -10.06 -26.24
C GLN A 120 -0.24 -9.53 -24.93
N THR A 121 0.33 -8.32 -24.93
CA THR A 121 0.86 -7.70 -23.71
C THR A 121 -0.25 -7.45 -22.69
N VAL A 122 -1.44 -7.01 -23.13
CA VAL A 122 -2.61 -6.83 -22.26
C VAL A 122 -3.03 -8.15 -21.62
N ASN A 123 -3.05 -9.24 -22.40
CA ASN A 123 -3.53 -10.54 -21.95
C ASN A 123 -2.57 -11.30 -21.04
N THR A 124 -1.30 -10.89 -20.99
CA THR A 124 -0.34 -11.42 -20.00
C THR A 124 -0.79 -11.19 -18.55
N ARG A 125 -1.74 -10.30 -18.31
CA ARG A 125 -2.25 -9.97 -16.97
C ARG A 125 -3.63 -10.61 -16.70
N PHE A 126 -3.63 -11.92 -16.41
CA PHE A 126 -4.78 -12.73 -15.94
C PHE A 126 -5.87 -13.07 -16.97
N ALA A 127 -5.68 -12.69 -18.24
CA ALA A 127 -6.63 -13.04 -19.29
C ALA A 127 -6.27 -14.33 -19.99
N GLY A 128 -5.00 -14.57 -20.32
CA GLY A 128 -4.59 -15.87 -20.89
C GLY A 128 -4.91 -16.08 -22.36
N PHE A 129 -5.54 -15.11 -23.02
CA PHE A 129 -5.83 -15.19 -24.46
C PHE A 129 -4.56 -14.96 -25.27
N ALA A 130 -4.27 -15.90 -26.17
CA ALA A 130 -3.22 -15.82 -27.16
C ALA A 130 -3.85 -15.56 -28.53
N SER A 131 -3.49 -14.43 -29.15
CA SER A 131 -3.85 -14.18 -30.56
C SER A 131 -2.84 -14.83 -31.51
N ILE A 132 -1.62 -15.07 -31.06
CA ILE A 132 -0.58 -15.75 -31.81
C ILE A 132 0.10 -16.73 -30.87
N ASP A 133 0.77 -17.74 -31.43
CA ASP A 133 1.58 -18.61 -30.59
C ASP A 133 2.69 -17.79 -29.92
N VAL A 134 2.71 -17.85 -28.61
CA VAL A 134 3.62 -17.06 -27.77
C VAL A 134 5.06 -17.55 -27.97
N SER A 135 5.26 -18.80 -28.40
CA SER A 135 6.60 -19.33 -28.70
C SER A 135 7.29 -18.68 -29.90
N LEU A 136 6.55 -17.96 -30.74
CA LEU A 136 7.10 -17.26 -31.90
C LEU A 136 7.70 -15.90 -31.56
N LEU A 137 7.42 -15.38 -30.36
CA LEU A 137 7.97 -14.10 -29.89
C LEU A 137 9.45 -14.25 -29.53
N SER A 138 10.19 -13.14 -29.61
CA SER A 138 11.57 -13.10 -29.16
C SER A 138 11.69 -13.54 -27.69
N THR A 139 12.77 -14.27 -27.37
CA THR A 139 13.10 -14.67 -25.99
C THR A 139 13.12 -13.47 -25.04
N ALA A 140 13.53 -12.29 -25.52
CA ALA A 140 13.53 -11.07 -24.72
C ALA A 140 12.11 -10.62 -24.33
N THR A 141 11.14 -10.71 -25.25
CA THR A 141 9.73 -10.38 -24.99
C THR A 141 9.10 -11.40 -24.04
N LEU A 142 9.45 -12.68 -24.16
CA LEU A 142 9.03 -13.72 -23.21
C LEU A 142 9.46 -13.39 -21.78
N LEU A 143 10.69 -12.89 -21.58
CA LEU A 143 11.16 -12.47 -20.26
C LEU A 143 10.38 -11.26 -19.72
N VAL A 144 10.02 -10.31 -20.58
CA VAL A 144 9.14 -9.18 -20.20
C VAL A 144 7.77 -9.68 -19.77
N TYR A 145 7.21 -10.65 -20.50
CA TYR A 145 5.94 -11.26 -20.15
C TYR A 145 6.02 -12.01 -18.83
N LEU A 146 7.08 -12.77 -18.57
CA LEU A 146 7.31 -13.41 -17.27
C LEU A 146 7.30 -12.39 -16.12
N LEU A 147 7.97 -11.25 -16.30
CA LEU A 147 7.98 -10.18 -15.31
C LEU A 147 6.58 -9.57 -15.11
N LEU A 148 5.81 -9.36 -16.17
CA LEU A 148 4.43 -8.85 -16.09
C LEU A 148 3.48 -9.85 -15.42
N MET A 149 3.64 -11.15 -15.67
CA MET A 149 2.84 -12.21 -15.05
C MET A 149 3.16 -12.38 -13.57
N ALA A 150 4.44 -12.30 -13.19
CA ALA A 150 4.89 -12.45 -11.81
C ALA A 150 4.49 -11.25 -10.93
N THR A 151 4.52 -10.04 -11.49
CA THR A 151 4.24 -8.81 -10.73
C THR A 151 2.74 -8.56 -10.59
N LYS A 152 2.16 -8.78 -9.39
CA LYS A 152 0.77 -8.39 -9.09
C LYS A 152 0.75 -6.99 -8.42
N PRO A 153 0.33 -5.91 -9.12
CA PRO A 153 0.29 -4.57 -8.54
C PRO A 153 -0.68 -4.47 -7.37
N GLN A 154 -1.66 -5.38 -7.29
CA GLN A 154 -2.58 -5.49 -6.15
C GLN A 154 -1.83 -5.86 -4.87
N MET A 155 -0.89 -6.80 -4.95
CA MET A 155 -0.03 -7.19 -3.82
C MET A 155 1.02 -6.10 -3.52
N LEU A 156 1.56 -5.45 -4.57
CA LEU A 156 2.52 -4.36 -4.40
C LEU A 156 1.93 -3.14 -3.70
N CYS A 157 0.67 -2.83 -4.02
CA CYS A 157 -0.04 -1.67 -3.51
C CYS A 157 -0.87 -1.99 -2.28
N ALA A 158 -0.90 -3.23 -1.77
CA ALA A 158 -1.47 -3.56 -0.47
C ALA A 158 -0.60 -2.89 0.61
N LEU A 159 -0.92 -1.64 0.89
CA LEU A 159 -0.33 -0.90 2.00
C LEU A 159 -1.29 -1.03 3.16
N ASP A 160 -0.78 -1.50 4.29
CA ASP A 160 -1.43 -1.24 5.57
C ASP A 160 -1.52 0.29 5.73
N GLU A 161 -2.74 0.83 5.81
CA GLU A 161 -2.94 2.24 6.16
C GLU A 161 -2.74 2.49 7.65
N THR A 162 -2.67 1.44 8.49
CA THR A 162 -2.50 1.53 9.94
C THR A 162 -1.25 2.31 10.37
N PRO A 163 -0.05 2.15 9.77
CA PRO A 163 1.12 2.93 10.17
C PRO A 163 1.00 4.38 9.69
N PHE A 164 0.29 4.62 8.59
CA PHE A 164 0.04 5.96 8.10
C PHE A 164 -0.95 6.70 8.99
N GLU A 165 -2.10 6.10 9.33
CA GLU A 165 -3.03 6.68 10.29
C GLU A 165 -2.37 6.88 11.64
N LEU A 166 -1.59 5.92 12.14
CA LEU A 166 -0.84 6.06 13.40
C LEU A 166 0.20 7.18 13.33
N SER A 167 0.96 7.30 12.23
CA SER A 167 1.92 8.39 12.06
C SER A 167 1.24 9.74 11.87
N TRP A 168 0.06 9.77 11.25
CA TRP A 168 -0.77 10.94 11.10
C TRP A 168 -1.34 11.40 12.45
N LEU A 169 -1.94 10.47 13.21
CA LEU A 169 -2.42 10.69 14.56
C LEU A 169 -1.29 11.15 15.47
N ALA A 170 -0.11 10.54 15.35
CA ALA A 170 1.09 10.95 16.09
C ALA A 170 1.47 12.40 15.77
N LEU A 171 1.53 12.78 14.50
CA LEU A 171 1.83 14.15 14.08
C LEU A 171 0.76 15.16 14.51
N GLU A 172 -0.53 14.79 14.46
CA GLU A 172 -1.62 15.65 14.92
C GLU A 172 -1.60 15.83 16.45
N THR A 173 -1.30 14.75 17.19
CA THR A 173 -1.09 14.83 18.63
C THR A 173 0.13 15.68 18.99
N GLN A 174 1.21 15.59 18.21
CA GLN A 174 2.40 16.44 18.38
C GLN A 174 2.06 17.92 18.16
N GLU A 175 1.30 18.23 17.10
CA GLU A 175 0.87 19.59 16.77
C GLU A 175 -0.02 20.18 17.88
N LYS A 176 -0.97 19.40 18.41
CA LYS A 176 -1.83 19.79 19.54
C LYS A 176 -1.00 20.09 20.80
N VAL A 177 -0.07 19.20 21.15
CA VAL A 177 0.85 19.37 22.29
C VAL A 177 1.72 20.63 22.11
N ASP A 178 2.22 20.89 20.90
CA ASP A 178 3.02 22.09 20.60
C ASP A 178 2.21 23.40 20.68
N THR A 179 0.91 23.36 20.36
CA THR A 179 0.02 24.51 20.56
C THR A 179 -0.35 24.73 22.02
N GLU A 180 -0.64 23.66 22.76
CA GLU A 180 -0.99 23.73 24.18
C GLU A 180 0.20 24.23 25.01
N THR A 181 1.41 23.68 24.78
CA THR A 181 2.64 24.13 25.44
C THR A 181 2.93 25.61 25.19
N LYS A 182 2.81 26.09 23.94
CA LYS A 182 2.94 27.53 23.62
C LYS A 182 1.86 28.39 24.27
N SER A 183 0.63 27.89 24.40
CA SER A 183 -0.47 28.60 25.06
C SER A 183 -0.24 28.71 26.57
N MET A 184 0.27 27.65 27.19
CA MET A 184 0.63 27.60 28.61
C MET A 184 1.83 28.48 28.91
N GLU A 185 2.81 28.51 28.00
CA GLU A 185 3.97 29.39 28.11
C GLU A 185 3.59 30.86 27.93
N LYS A 186 2.72 31.18 26.97
CA LYS A 186 2.17 32.53 26.83
C LYS A 186 1.39 32.95 28.08
N LYS A 187 0.60 32.05 28.67
CA LYS A 187 -0.12 32.28 29.92
C LYS A 187 0.84 32.50 31.11
N ARG A 188 1.92 31.71 31.22
CA ARG A 188 2.98 31.90 32.24
C ARG A 188 3.65 33.25 32.11
N VAL A 189 4.07 33.62 30.90
CA VAL A 189 4.70 34.92 30.67
C VAL A 189 3.73 36.06 30.99
N THR A 190 2.45 35.96 30.63
CA THR A 190 1.47 36.98 31.02
C THR A 190 1.17 36.99 32.52
N SER A 191 1.17 35.83 33.20
CA SER A 191 0.95 35.76 34.64
C SER A 191 2.14 36.32 35.41
N ASP A 192 3.37 36.03 34.97
CA ASP A 192 4.60 36.53 35.59
C ASP A 192 4.72 38.05 35.39
N VAL A 193 4.30 38.58 34.23
CA VAL A 193 4.22 40.03 33.99
C VAL A 193 3.11 40.69 34.82
N SER A 194 1.96 40.02 35.00
CA SER A 194 0.89 40.54 35.87
C SER A 194 1.26 40.47 37.36
N ALA A 195 2.00 39.42 37.77
CA ALA A 195 2.50 39.26 39.13
C ALA A 195 3.56 40.32 39.45
N TRP A 196 4.49 40.60 38.52
CA TRP A 196 5.44 41.70 38.62
C TRP A 196 4.77 43.07 38.76
N ASN A 197 3.68 43.32 38.03
CA ASN A 197 2.92 44.57 38.13
C ASN A 197 2.06 44.67 39.40
N SER A 198 1.72 43.56 40.05
CA SER A 198 1.04 43.55 41.35
C SER A 198 1.98 43.53 42.56
N GLN A 199 3.27 43.28 42.36
CA GLN A 199 4.26 43.17 43.44
C GLN A 199 5.01 44.49 43.70
N SER A 200 4.69 45.57 42.98
CA SER A 200 5.26 46.91 43.19
C SER A 200 4.52 47.75 44.24
N GLU A 201 3.45 47.23 44.86
CA GLU A 201 2.81 47.85 46.02
C GLU A 201 2.66 46.81 47.14
N SER A 202 3.20 47.14 48.32
CA SER A 202 3.19 46.39 49.59
C SER A 202 4.21 45.23 49.74
N ILE A 203 5.42 45.59 50.20
CA ILE A 203 6.31 44.68 50.93
C ILE A 203 6.25 45.07 52.41
N GLU A 204 5.57 44.28 53.24
CA GLU A 204 5.97 44.15 54.65
C GLU A 204 5.49 42.83 55.31
N SER A 205 6.47 42.16 55.91
CA SER A 205 6.39 41.19 57.02
C SER A 205 5.90 39.75 56.77
N GLY A 206 6.64 38.79 57.35
CA GLY A 206 6.10 37.49 57.74
C GLY A 206 6.94 36.26 57.39
N ALA A 207 7.90 35.89 58.24
CA ALA A 207 8.63 34.62 58.19
C ALA A 207 7.82 33.45 58.80
N LYS A 208 7.93 32.22 58.24
CA LYS A 208 8.36 30.97 58.95
C LYS A 208 8.21 29.64 58.15
N ARG A 209 9.34 28.91 58.14
CA ARG A 209 9.62 27.46 58.41
C ARG A 209 9.24 26.31 57.43
N HIS A 210 10.30 25.81 56.78
CA HIS A 210 10.88 24.44 56.75
C HIS A 210 10.05 23.18 56.45
N SER A 211 10.38 22.55 55.30
CA SER A 211 10.80 21.13 55.20
C SER A 211 11.74 20.94 53.99
N LEU A 212 13.05 20.86 54.24
CA LEU A 212 14.14 20.85 53.25
C LEU A 212 14.90 19.51 53.39
N PRO A 213 14.73 18.55 52.46
CA PRO A 213 15.81 18.28 51.50
C PRO A 213 15.37 17.83 50.08
N VAL A 214 14.11 17.47 49.85
CA VAL A 214 13.62 16.97 48.53
C VAL A 214 13.32 18.11 47.57
N GLU A 215 12.82 19.23 48.10
CA GLU A 215 12.47 20.42 47.34
C GLU A 215 13.72 21.16 46.82
N GLN A 216 14.85 21.06 47.53
CA GLN A 216 16.13 21.61 47.07
C GLN A 216 16.74 20.82 45.91
N MET A 217 16.55 19.49 45.87
CA MET A 217 16.96 18.66 44.74
C MET A 217 16.08 18.92 43.53
N GLU A 218 14.76 18.99 43.70
CA GLU A 218 13.83 19.36 42.62
C GLU A 218 14.10 20.78 42.09
N GLN A 219 14.38 21.74 42.97
CA GLN A 219 14.73 23.10 42.57
C GLN A 219 16.10 23.15 41.87
N PHE A 220 17.08 22.33 42.27
CA PHE A 220 18.39 22.28 41.61
C PHE A 220 18.28 21.69 40.19
N PHE A 221 17.56 20.58 40.02
CA PHE A 221 17.31 19.99 38.70
C PHE A 221 16.42 20.88 37.83
N HIS A 222 15.39 21.52 38.41
CA HIS A 222 14.59 22.50 37.68
C HIS A 222 15.42 23.70 37.24
N ARG A 223 16.34 24.20 38.07
CA ARG A 223 17.18 25.38 37.74
C ARG A 223 18.23 25.08 36.66
N GLN A 224 18.75 23.85 36.59
CA GLN A 224 19.63 23.42 35.49
C GLN A 224 18.88 23.16 34.18
N ILE A 225 17.67 22.58 34.25
CA ILE A 225 16.82 22.37 33.07
C ILE A 225 16.32 23.71 32.53
N THR A 226 15.92 24.65 33.40
CA THR A 226 15.46 25.98 32.97
C THR A 226 16.57 26.81 32.35
N THR A 227 17.79 26.77 32.89
CA THR A 227 18.92 27.57 32.33
C THR A 227 19.37 27.05 30.96
N THR A 228 19.35 25.74 30.73
CA THR A 228 19.63 25.15 29.40
C THR A 228 18.49 25.38 28.40
N THR A 229 17.23 25.28 28.83
CA THR A 229 16.08 25.60 27.97
C THR A 229 15.97 27.09 27.67
N ASP A 230 16.36 27.98 28.60
CA ASP A 230 16.32 29.43 28.39
C ASP A 230 17.49 29.91 27.53
N GLN A 231 18.69 29.30 27.66
CA GLN A 231 19.79 29.54 26.72
C GLN A 231 19.47 29.04 25.30
N ALA A 232 18.82 27.88 25.17
CA ALA A 232 18.30 27.41 23.89
C ALA A 232 17.19 28.34 23.37
N ARG A 233 16.26 28.80 24.21
CA ARG A 233 15.21 29.75 23.83
C ARG A 233 15.79 31.08 23.36
N VAL A 234 16.85 31.62 23.97
CA VAL A 234 17.49 32.87 23.51
C VAL A 234 18.25 32.67 22.19
N GLN A 235 18.93 31.52 22.02
CA GLN A 235 19.59 31.17 20.75
C GLN A 235 18.61 30.89 19.61
N PHE A 236 17.45 30.29 19.89
CA PHE A 236 16.40 30.04 18.90
C PHE A 236 15.43 31.22 18.73
N ALA A 237 15.27 32.09 19.74
CA ALA A 237 14.41 33.29 19.70
C ALA A 237 14.88 34.27 18.62
N SER A 238 16.20 34.46 18.50
CA SER A 238 16.81 35.31 17.47
C SER A 238 16.64 34.77 16.04
N ILE A 239 16.34 33.49 15.88
CA ILE A 239 15.99 32.86 14.59
C ILE A 239 14.48 32.99 14.30
N THR A 240 13.63 33.12 15.33
CA THR A 240 12.17 33.20 15.19
C THR A 240 11.57 34.60 15.00
N THR A 241 12.32 35.68 15.18
CA THR A 241 11.76 37.05 15.12
C THR A 241 11.56 37.62 13.71
N LYS A 242 11.82 36.85 12.63
CA LYS A 242 11.70 37.35 11.24
C LYS A 242 10.80 36.57 10.29
N PHE A 243 9.94 35.66 10.77
CA PHE A 243 9.10 34.87 9.85
C PHE A 243 7.61 35.05 10.08
N ASN A 244 6.97 35.67 9.08
CA ASN A 244 5.52 35.78 8.93
C ASN A 244 4.83 34.42 9.10
N ALA A 245 3.76 34.37 9.89
CA ALA A 245 2.97 33.15 10.15
C ALA A 245 2.46 32.44 8.87
N ARG A 246 2.34 33.18 7.75
CA ARG A 246 2.00 32.65 6.41
C ARG A 246 3.13 31.83 5.75
N ASP A 247 4.40 32.15 5.99
CA ASP A 247 5.53 31.39 5.43
C ASP A 247 5.83 30.12 6.24
N LYS A 248 5.54 30.17 7.56
CA LYS A 248 5.66 29.02 8.47
C LYS A 248 4.67 27.91 8.09
N THR A 249 3.42 28.27 7.76
CA THR A 249 2.37 27.33 7.32
C THR A 249 2.65 26.71 5.94
N ARG A 250 3.24 27.46 5.00
CA ARG A 250 3.67 26.91 3.70
C ARG A 250 4.86 25.95 3.82
N ARG A 251 5.88 26.30 4.61
CA ARG A 251 7.02 25.41 4.87
C ARG A 251 6.60 24.14 5.61
N LEU A 252 5.69 24.22 6.59
CA LEU A 252 5.16 23.03 7.25
C LEU A 252 4.39 22.13 6.28
N LYS A 253 3.54 22.68 5.40
CA LYS A 253 2.84 21.86 4.38
C LYS A 253 3.80 21.16 3.42
N TYR A 254 4.88 21.84 3.01
CA TYR A 254 5.90 21.25 2.15
C TYR A 254 6.71 20.16 2.87
N LEU A 255 7.16 20.42 4.11
CA LEU A 255 7.84 19.45 4.95
C LEU A 255 6.96 18.23 5.24
N ARG A 256 5.66 18.43 5.52
CA ARG A 256 4.66 17.37 5.71
C ARG A 256 4.52 16.51 4.45
N LYS A 257 4.42 17.12 3.27
CA LYS A 257 4.35 16.40 1.99
C LYS A 257 5.64 15.63 1.69
N ARG A 258 6.80 16.19 2.02
CA ARG A 258 8.12 15.56 1.79
C ARG A 258 8.36 14.38 2.76
N LEU A 259 8.04 14.54 4.04
CA LEU A 259 8.11 13.45 5.03
C LEU A 259 7.11 12.34 4.68
N PHE A 260 5.89 12.71 4.29
CA PHE A 260 4.89 11.77 3.81
C PHE A 260 5.42 10.97 2.61
N LEU A 261 5.94 11.66 1.58
CA LEU A 261 6.47 11.00 0.40
C LEU A 261 7.64 10.08 0.74
N PHE A 262 8.55 10.48 1.63
CA PHE A 262 9.70 9.68 2.04
C PHE A 262 9.32 8.43 2.85
N TYR A 263 8.42 8.58 3.82
CA TYR A 263 7.93 7.43 4.58
C TYR A 263 7.13 6.48 3.69
N PHE A 264 6.27 7.03 2.85
CA PHE A 264 5.44 6.29 1.91
C PHE A 264 6.28 5.49 0.89
N THR A 265 7.29 6.11 0.27
CA THR A 265 8.18 5.40 -0.66
C THR A 265 8.97 4.31 0.04
N ARG A 266 9.47 4.56 1.25
CA ARG A 266 10.19 3.55 2.04
C ARG A 266 9.31 2.37 2.42
N THR A 267 8.07 2.62 2.83
CA THR A 267 7.11 1.55 3.15
C THR A 267 6.70 0.76 1.92
N LEU A 268 6.43 1.44 0.79
CA LEU A 268 6.18 0.77 -0.49
C LEU A 268 7.33 -0.16 -0.88
N ILE A 269 8.58 0.32 -0.82
CA ILE A 269 9.75 -0.47 -1.19
C ILE A 269 9.89 -1.69 -0.27
N LYS A 270 9.64 -1.54 1.03
CA LYS A 270 9.68 -2.65 1.98
C LYS A 270 8.61 -3.69 1.66
N ASN A 271 7.35 -3.28 1.51
CA ASN A 271 6.24 -4.20 1.22
C ASN A 271 6.42 -4.88 -0.15
N ALA A 272 6.91 -4.12 -1.14
CA ALA A 272 7.28 -4.65 -2.44
C ALA A 272 8.37 -5.70 -2.35
N ALA A 273 9.45 -5.43 -1.62
CA ALA A 273 10.55 -6.37 -1.44
C ALA A 273 10.07 -7.65 -0.75
N THR A 274 9.32 -7.54 0.34
CA THR A 274 8.78 -8.71 1.05
C THR A 274 7.87 -9.55 0.13
N SER A 275 7.00 -8.90 -0.64
CA SER A 275 6.10 -9.59 -1.58
C SER A 275 6.86 -10.28 -2.72
N ILE A 276 7.87 -9.63 -3.28
CA ILE A 276 8.72 -10.19 -4.33
C ILE A 276 9.52 -11.38 -3.78
N ILE A 277 10.09 -11.26 -2.57
CA ILE A 277 10.87 -12.34 -1.96
C ILE A 277 9.97 -13.56 -1.71
N LEU A 278 8.81 -13.36 -1.07
CA LEU A 278 7.89 -14.45 -0.77
C LEU A 278 7.38 -15.13 -2.05
N THR A 279 7.03 -14.37 -3.08
CA THR A 279 6.57 -14.97 -4.36
C THR A 279 7.70 -15.70 -5.09
N SER A 280 8.91 -15.15 -5.08
CA SER A 280 10.09 -15.73 -5.71
C SER A 280 10.51 -17.04 -5.05
N THR A 281 10.44 -17.16 -3.72
CA THR A 281 10.80 -18.42 -3.03
C THR A 281 9.85 -19.56 -3.38
N TRP A 282 8.54 -19.31 -3.41
CA TRP A 282 7.56 -20.32 -3.82
C TRP A 282 7.71 -20.71 -5.29
N LEU A 283 7.89 -19.73 -6.18
CA LEU A 283 8.13 -19.99 -7.60
C LEU A 283 9.39 -20.84 -7.81
N PHE A 284 10.48 -20.49 -7.13
CA PHE A 284 11.73 -21.25 -7.19
C PHE A 284 11.53 -22.71 -6.75
N LEU A 285 10.82 -22.94 -5.63
CA LEU A 285 10.52 -24.28 -5.14
C LEU A 285 9.71 -25.10 -6.15
N PHE A 286 8.65 -24.54 -6.74
CA PHE A 286 7.84 -25.25 -7.72
C PHE A 286 8.60 -25.53 -9.03
N ILE A 287 9.36 -24.54 -9.54
CA ILE A 287 10.20 -24.71 -10.73
C ILE A 287 11.23 -25.81 -10.48
N PHE A 288 11.91 -25.80 -9.33
CA PHE A 288 12.89 -26.81 -8.97
C PHE A 288 12.27 -28.21 -8.91
N LEU A 289 11.10 -28.36 -8.28
CA LEU A 289 10.42 -29.64 -8.14
C LEU A 289 9.96 -30.19 -9.50
N ILE A 290 9.37 -29.36 -10.36
CA ILE A 290 8.97 -29.76 -11.72
C ILE A 290 10.21 -30.13 -12.54
N CYS A 291 11.29 -29.36 -12.45
CA CYS A 291 12.53 -29.67 -13.16
C CYS A 291 13.15 -31.00 -12.69
N ALA A 292 13.11 -31.31 -11.40
CA ALA A 292 13.63 -32.56 -10.86
C ALA A 292 12.85 -33.78 -11.37
N ILE A 293 11.53 -33.66 -11.53
CA ILE A 293 10.67 -34.73 -12.05
C ILE A 293 10.86 -34.90 -13.56
N GLU A 294 10.91 -33.79 -14.31
CA GLU A 294 11.03 -33.80 -15.76
C GLU A 294 12.47 -33.97 -16.27
N TYR A 295 13.46 -34.00 -15.38
CA TYR A 295 14.89 -34.08 -15.73
C TYR A 295 15.19 -35.19 -16.75
N ARG A 296 14.51 -36.35 -16.66
CA ARG A 296 14.70 -37.47 -17.60
C ARG A 296 14.11 -37.24 -19.00
N GLN A 297 13.11 -36.38 -19.11
CA GLN A 297 12.43 -36.05 -20.38
C GLN A 297 13.05 -34.83 -21.06
N MET A 298 13.79 -34.01 -20.29
CA MET A 298 14.60 -32.92 -20.85
C MET A 298 15.74 -33.46 -21.72
N ALA A 299 16.44 -32.54 -22.40
CA ALA A 299 17.57 -32.87 -23.26
C ALA A 299 18.54 -33.88 -22.58
N PRO A 300 18.86 -35.00 -23.24
CA PRO A 300 18.79 -35.22 -24.70
C PRO A 300 17.48 -35.85 -25.24
N ALA A 301 16.49 -36.18 -24.42
CA ALA A 301 15.31 -36.95 -24.89
C ALA A 301 14.37 -36.13 -25.79
N ASP A 302 13.93 -34.96 -25.34
CA ASP A 302 13.15 -34.02 -26.15
C ASP A 302 13.75 -32.61 -26.05
N PRO A 303 14.33 -32.06 -27.14
CA PRO A 303 14.91 -30.71 -27.13
C PRO A 303 13.86 -29.60 -26.97
N ASN A 304 12.58 -29.92 -27.15
CA ASN A 304 11.50 -28.95 -27.04
C ASN A 304 11.00 -28.75 -25.62
N ILE A 305 11.42 -29.59 -24.66
CA ILE A 305 11.18 -29.45 -23.23
C ILE A 305 12.39 -28.71 -22.64
N THR A 306 12.35 -27.38 -22.74
CA THR A 306 13.41 -26.51 -22.23
C THR A 306 13.06 -25.95 -20.86
N LEU A 307 14.09 -25.58 -20.10
CA LEU A 307 13.95 -24.89 -18.81
C LEU A 307 13.07 -23.62 -18.94
N LEU A 308 13.25 -22.86 -20.03
CA LEU A 308 12.46 -21.66 -20.28
C LEU A 308 10.96 -21.95 -20.36
N LYS A 309 10.54 -23.05 -21.01
CA LYS A 309 9.13 -23.44 -21.08
C LYS A 309 8.55 -23.84 -19.73
N ILE A 310 9.34 -24.51 -18.90
CA ILE A 310 8.93 -24.88 -17.54
C ILE A 310 8.78 -23.64 -16.65
N ILE A 311 9.74 -22.72 -16.72
CA ILE A 311 9.67 -21.43 -16.02
C ILE A 311 8.43 -20.66 -16.47
N PHE A 312 8.17 -20.59 -17.78
CA PHE A 312 7.02 -19.91 -18.35
C PHE A 312 5.69 -20.52 -17.87
N GLU A 313 5.55 -21.84 -17.96
CA GLU A 313 4.33 -22.53 -17.54
C GLU A 313 4.08 -22.36 -16.03
N THR A 314 5.14 -22.44 -15.21
CA THR A 314 5.03 -22.32 -13.75
C THR A 314 4.68 -20.89 -13.32
N ILE A 315 5.31 -19.88 -13.92
CA ILE A 315 4.99 -18.47 -13.64
C ILE A 315 3.58 -18.12 -14.14
N SER A 316 3.18 -18.62 -15.32
CA SER A 316 1.82 -18.47 -15.84
C SER A 316 0.79 -19.13 -14.93
N ALA A 317 1.08 -20.32 -14.39
CA ALA A 317 0.23 -21.04 -13.44
C ALA A 317 0.09 -20.27 -12.11
N PHE A 318 1.20 -19.79 -11.54
CA PHE A 318 1.21 -19.01 -10.29
C PHE A 318 0.53 -17.64 -10.45
N GLY A 319 0.75 -17.01 -11.60
CA GLY A 319 0.06 -15.80 -12.02
C GLY A 319 -1.40 -16.05 -12.38
N THR A 320 -1.86 -17.30 -12.48
CA THR A 320 -3.19 -17.68 -12.98
C THR A 320 -3.53 -16.99 -14.30
N VAL A 321 -2.52 -16.88 -15.19
CA VAL A 321 -2.63 -16.17 -16.46
C VAL A 321 -3.21 -17.10 -17.52
N GLY A 322 -2.64 -18.30 -17.69
CA GLY A 322 -3.13 -19.30 -18.63
C GLY A 322 -2.48 -19.26 -20.02
N LEU A 323 -1.47 -18.43 -20.22
CA LEU A 323 -0.61 -18.48 -21.41
C LEU A 323 0.36 -19.67 -21.32
N SER A 324 0.69 -20.27 -22.47
CA SER A 324 1.60 -21.41 -22.58
C SER A 324 2.42 -21.29 -23.87
N LEU A 325 3.66 -21.80 -23.85
CA LEU A 325 4.55 -21.84 -25.03
C LEU A 325 4.36 -23.09 -25.91
N GLY A 326 3.41 -23.95 -25.55
CA GLY A 326 3.04 -25.13 -26.34
C GLY A 326 4.20 -26.10 -26.63
N HIS A 327 3.90 -27.08 -27.48
CA HIS A 327 4.88 -28.03 -27.98
C HIS A 327 4.69 -28.20 -29.49
N PRO A 328 5.76 -28.12 -30.32
CA PRO A 328 5.61 -28.07 -31.78
C PRO A 328 4.88 -29.28 -32.38
N ASN A 329 5.02 -30.46 -31.77
CA ASN A 329 4.38 -31.69 -32.26
C ASN A 329 2.98 -31.95 -31.66
N ARG A 330 2.43 -31.04 -30.85
CA ARG A 330 1.10 -31.20 -30.23
C ARG A 330 0.35 -29.88 -30.22
N ALA A 331 -0.87 -29.89 -30.75
CA ALA A 331 -1.77 -28.73 -30.72
C ALA A 331 -2.30 -28.37 -29.31
N SER A 332 -1.87 -29.10 -28.28
CA SER A 332 -2.28 -28.88 -26.89
C SER A 332 -1.24 -28.04 -26.12
N ARG A 333 -1.69 -27.40 -25.01
CA ARG A 333 -0.81 -26.60 -24.15
C ARG A 333 0.34 -27.43 -23.56
N PHE A 334 1.45 -26.76 -23.23
CA PHE A 334 2.69 -27.41 -22.77
C PHE A 334 2.45 -28.30 -21.53
N ALA A 335 1.57 -27.89 -20.62
CA ALA A 335 1.16 -28.70 -19.46
C ALA A 335 0.70 -30.13 -19.80
N THR A 336 0.21 -30.41 -21.02
CA THR A 336 -0.22 -31.76 -21.42
C THR A 336 0.93 -32.74 -21.59
N VAL A 337 2.11 -32.25 -21.99
CA VAL A 337 3.33 -33.03 -22.22
C VAL A 337 3.96 -33.46 -20.90
N LEU A 338 3.77 -32.68 -19.83
CA LEU A 338 4.34 -32.94 -18.51
C LEU A 338 3.82 -34.25 -17.89
N SER A 339 4.64 -34.82 -17.01
CA SER A 339 4.29 -36.01 -16.23
C SER A 339 3.09 -35.75 -15.30
N PRO A 340 2.37 -36.82 -14.88
CA PRO A 340 1.26 -36.70 -13.93
C PRO A 340 1.66 -36.02 -12.62
N ALA A 341 2.87 -36.27 -12.11
CA ALA A 341 3.37 -35.65 -10.89
C ALA A 341 3.57 -34.14 -11.05
N SER A 342 4.20 -33.71 -12.15
CA SER A 342 4.36 -32.28 -12.49
C SER A 342 3.03 -31.56 -12.67
N LYS A 343 2.00 -32.25 -13.21
CA LYS A 343 0.64 -31.70 -13.33
C LYS A 343 0.00 -31.42 -11.97
N VAL A 344 0.17 -32.31 -10.99
CA VAL A 344 -0.32 -32.09 -9.61
C VAL A 344 0.37 -30.86 -8.99
N ILE A 345 1.66 -30.70 -9.20
CA ILE A 345 2.42 -29.54 -8.70
C ILE A 345 1.95 -28.25 -9.38
N LEU A 346 1.67 -28.28 -10.69
CA LEU A 346 1.08 -27.13 -11.39
C LEU A 346 -0.29 -26.76 -10.83
N ILE A 347 -1.15 -27.73 -10.53
CA ILE A 347 -2.45 -27.48 -9.88
C ILE A 347 -2.24 -26.81 -8.51
N ALA A 348 -1.31 -27.31 -7.70
CA ALA A 348 -0.97 -26.70 -6.42
C ALA A 348 -0.43 -25.27 -6.58
N THR A 349 0.38 -25.03 -7.62
CA THR A 349 0.92 -23.70 -7.96
C THR A 349 -0.21 -22.73 -8.32
N MET A 350 -1.22 -23.17 -9.09
CA MET A 350 -2.38 -22.35 -9.45
C MET A 350 -3.23 -22.00 -8.24
N LEU A 351 -3.49 -22.99 -7.36
CA LEU A 351 -4.24 -22.77 -6.12
C LEU A 351 -3.51 -21.77 -5.21
N MET A 352 -2.22 -22.00 -4.97
CA MET A 352 -1.41 -21.11 -4.14
C MET A 352 -1.38 -19.69 -4.72
N GLY A 353 -1.13 -19.56 -6.02
CA GLY A 353 -1.12 -18.29 -6.74
C GLY A 353 -2.42 -17.49 -6.60
N ARG A 354 -3.57 -18.17 -6.56
CA ARG A 354 -4.89 -17.56 -6.36
C ARG A 354 -5.16 -17.17 -4.90
N HIS A 355 -4.68 -17.97 -3.94
CA HIS A 355 -4.96 -17.78 -2.52
C HIS A 355 -3.95 -16.87 -1.78
N LEU A 356 -2.77 -16.62 -2.34
CA LEU A 356 -1.78 -15.69 -1.76
C LEU A 356 -2.35 -14.31 -1.42
N GLY A 357 -3.24 -13.78 -2.26
CA GLY A 357 -3.92 -12.51 -1.98
C GLY A 357 -4.92 -12.58 -0.83
N LEU A 358 -5.54 -13.74 -0.61
CA LEU A 358 -6.47 -13.97 0.50
C LEU A 358 -5.73 -14.03 1.84
N PHE A 359 -4.63 -14.78 1.91
CA PHE A 359 -3.85 -14.90 3.15
C PHE A 359 -3.25 -13.56 3.58
N ALA A 360 -2.75 -12.76 2.63
CA ALA A 360 -2.30 -11.41 2.91
C ALA A 360 -3.44 -10.55 3.50
N SER A 361 -4.62 -10.57 2.88
CA SER A 361 -5.76 -9.79 3.37
C SER A 361 -6.25 -10.19 4.77
N MET A 362 -6.08 -11.45 5.17
CA MET A 362 -6.43 -11.92 6.52
C MET A 362 -5.42 -11.41 7.57
N GLN A 363 -4.13 -11.40 7.25
CA GLN A 363 -3.08 -10.91 8.16
C GLN A 363 -3.23 -9.40 8.41
N ASP A 364 -3.55 -8.64 7.37
CA ASP A 364 -3.79 -7.20 7.48
C ASP A 364 -5.00 -6.94 8.41
N GLN A 365 -6.06 -7.76 8.30
CA GLN A 365 -7.26 -7.61 9.12
C GLN A 365 -6.98 -7.83 10.62
N GLU A 366 -6.22 -8.87 10.97
CA GLU A 366 -5.84 -9.13 12.37
C GLU A 366 -5.02 -7.98 12.97
N THR A 367 -4.10 -7.42 12.18
CA THR A 367 -3.26 -6.29 12.59
C THR A 367 -4.08 -5.02 12.83
N ILE A 368 -5.06 -4.75 11.96
CA ILE A 368 -6.00 -3.62 12.11
C ILE A 368 -6.80 -3.79 13.40
N GLU A 369 -7.40 -4.96 13.64
CA GLU A 369 -8.22 -5.21 14.84
C GLU A 369 -7.41 -5.04 16.13
N TYR A 370 -6.16 -5.54 16.14
CA TYR A 370 -5.26 -5.36 17.27
C TYR A 370 -4.91 -3.88 17.53
N SER A 371 -4.57 -3.13 16.48
CA SER A 371 -4.20 -1.71 16.59
C SER A 371 -5.38 -0.83 17.07
N ALA A 372 -6.59 -1.09 16.57
CA ALA A 372 -7.80 -0.40 17.00
C ALA A 372 -8.14 -0.70 18.47
N PHE A 373 -8.01 -1.97 18.87
CA PHE A 373 -8.21 -2.37 20.27
C PHE A 373 -7.24 -1.65 21.22
N VAL A 374 -5.96 -1.56 20.85
CA VAL A 374 -4.93 -0.85 21.65
C VAL A 374 -5.25 0.65 21.76
N LEU A 375 -5.66 1.29 20.67
CA LEU A 375 -6.05 2.71 20.67
C LEU A 375 -7.29 2.97 21.55
N LEU A 376 -8.32 2.15 21.42
CA LEU A 376 -9.55 2.24 22.22
C LEU A 376 -9.25 2.04 23.72
N ASN A 377 -8.39 1.09 24.07
CA ASN A 377 -7.97 0.92 25.46
C ASN A 377 -7.19 2.12 25.99
N ARG A 378 -6.34 2.73 25.16
CA ARG A 378 -5.59 3.94 25.55
C ARG A 378 -6.51 5.14 25.77
N GLU A 379 -7.48 5.36 24.89
CA GLU A 379 -8.53 6.40 25.03
C GLU A 379 -9.36 6.16 26.29
N ARG A 380 -9.82 4.93 26.51
CA ARG A 380 -10.56 4.54 27.71
C ARG A 380 -9.77 4.83 28.98
N LEU A 381 -8.48 4.48 29.03
CA LEU A 381 -7.62 4.75 30.18
C LEU A 381 -7.46 6.25 30.44
N LYS A 382 -7.34 7.09 29.39
CA LYS A 382 -7.31 8.54 29.54
C LYS A 382 -8.60 9.07 30.17
N LEU A 383 -9.75 8.67 29.66
CA LEU A 383 -11.07 9.09 30.18
C LEU A 383 -11.26 8.65 31.64
N VAL A 384 -10.85 7.43 32.00
CA VAL A 384 -10.87 6.96 33.39
C VAL A 384 -9.97 7.82 34.28
N SER A 385 -8.75 8.12 33.83
CA SER A 385 -7.83 8.98 34.60
C SER A 385 -8.34 10.41 34.79
N GLU A 386 -9.07 10.94 33.80
CA GLU A 386 -9.65 12.28 33.84
C GLU A 386 -10.86 12.33 34.77
N TYR A 387 -11.69 11.26 34.76
CA TYR A 387 -12.79 11.06 35.70
C TYR A 387 -12.30 10.92 37.14
N GLU A 388 -11.22 10.16 37.40
CA GLU A 388 -10.62 10.02 38.73
C GLU A 388 -10.08 11.35 39.26
N LYS A 389 -9.39 12.13 38.42
CA LYS A 389 -8.90 13.47 38.78
C LYS A 389 -10.04 14.42 39.12
N THR A 390 -11.14 14.40 38.37
CA THR A 390 -12.32 15.24 38.66
C THR A 390 -13.04 14.79 39.93
N THR A 391 -13.20 13.48 40.17
CA THR A 391 -13.81 12.98 41.42
C THR A 391 -12.94 13.23 42.65
N LEU A 392 -11.61 13.08 42.56
CA LEU A 392 -10.68 13.43 43.64
C LEU A 392 -10.62 14.94 43.91
N GLY A 393 -10.67 15.76 42.85
CA GLY A 393 -10.81 17.21 42.94
C GLY A 393 -12.10 17.63 43.63
N LEU A 394 -13.24 17.00 43.28
CA LEU A 394 -14.53 17.25 43.93
C LEU A 394 -14.52 16.82 45.40
N ARG A 395 -13.91 15.67 45.73
CA ARG A 395 -13.76 15.20 47.12
C ARG A 395 -12.92 16.14 47.98
N THR A 396 -11.82 16.69 47.44
CA THR A 396 -10.98 17.65 48.17
C THR A 396 -11.68 19.01 48.36
N VAL A 397 -12.47 19.46 47.38
CA VAL A 397 -13.30 20.68 47.52
C VAL A 397 -14.42 20.49 48.56
N HIS A 398 -15.10 19.35 48.58
CA HIS A 398 -16.10 19.03 49.60
C HIS A 398 -15.50 18.93 51.01
N LYS A 399 -14.32 18.31 51.14
CA LYS A 399 -13.61 18.22 52.43
C LYS A 399 -13.20 19.61 52.93
N LYS A 400 -12.74 20.51 52.05
CA LYS A 400 -12.44 21.92 52.43
C LYS A 400 -13.67 22.74 52.79
N LYS A 401 -14.84 22.46 52.21
CA LYS A 401 -16.11 23.14 52.58
C LYS A 401 -16.62 22.70 53.96
N ASN A 402 -16.52 21.41 54.28
CA ASN A 402 -16.94 20.87 55.58
C ASN A 402 -15.98 21.19 56.74
N LEU A 403 -14.75 21.63 56.46
CA LEU A 403 -13.80 22.13 57.47
C LEU A 403 -13.92 23.64 57.72
N LYS A 404 -14.78 24.34 56.98
CA LYS A 404 -15.00 25.80 57.10
C LYS A 404 -16.35 26.17 57.75
N ASN A 405 -17.20 25.19 58.01
CA ASN A 405 -18.35 25.28 58.91
C ASN A 405 -18.00 24.52 60.18
#